data_AF-Q8RGX0-F1
#
_entry.id   AF-Q8RGX0-F1
#
_cell.length_a   1.000
_cell.length_b   1.000
_cell.length_c   1.000
_cell.angle_alpha   90.00
_cell.angle_beta   90.00
_cell.angle_gamma   90.00
#
_symmetry.space_group_name_H-M   'P 1'
#
loop_
_entity.id
_entity.type
_entity.pdbx_description
1 polymer ?
#
loop_
_entity_poly.entity_id
_entity_poly.type
_entity_poly.pdbx_seq_one_letter_code
_entity_poly.pdbx_strand_id
1 'polypeptide(L)'
;MAKGTVYYCSECGYKSVKWAGKCPQCGAWSSFEEVDELPKDVKKSKNSDIKVYEFKDVEYTSEDRYKTKYEEFDRLLGGGLLKGEVVLVTGNPGIGKSTLLLQVVNSYKDYGDVLYISGEESPTQIKNRGERLKISGEGIYIMAEMDILNIYEYVVSKKPKVVVVDSIQTLYNSSMDSISGTPTQIRECTLKIIEMAKKYNISFFIVGHITKDGKVAGPKLLEHMVDAVFNFEGDEGLYYRILRSVKNRFGSTNEIAVFSMEENGMREIKNSSEYFLSEREEKNIGSMVVPILEGTKVFLLEVQSLITDSGVGIPKRVVQGYDRNRIQILTAIAEKKLYVPLGMKDLFVNVPGGLAIEDPAADLAVLMSILSVHKGFAISQKIAAIGELGLRGEIRKVFFLERRLKELEKLGFTGVYVPESNRKEIEKKKYKLKIIYLKNLDELLERMNKND
;
A
#
# COMPACT_ATOMS: atom_id res chain seq x y z
N MET A 1 -50.86 -12.60 -23.41
CA MET A 1 -50.26 -13.88 -23.88
C MET A 1 -49.27 -14.33 -22.82
N ALA A 2 -49.41 -15.55 -22.30
CA ALA A 2 -48.54 -16.06 -21.24
C ALA A 2 -47.09 -16.18 -21.74
N LYS A 3 -46.11 -15.67 -20.96
CA LYS A 3 -44.68 -15.86 -21.22
C LYS A 3 -44.39 -17.36 -21.25
N GLY A 4 -43.83 -17.86 -22.35
CA GLY A 4 -43.39 -19.25 -22.43
C GLY A 4 -42.11 -19.41 -21.63
N THR A 5 -42.19 -20.03 -20.46
CA THR A 5 -41.03 -20.41 -19.66
C THR A 5 -40.19 -21.45 -20.41
N VAL A 6 -38.88 -21.25 -20.50
CA VAL A 6 -37.93 -22.18 -21.11
C VAL A 6 -36.92 -22.62 -20.06
N TYR A 7 -36.51 -23.88 -20.13
CA TYR A 7 -35.50 -24.46 -19.25
C TYR A 7 -34.23 -24.74 -20.03
N TYR A 8 -33.07 -24.37 -19.49
CA TYR A 8 -31.75 -24.70 -20.05
C TYR A 8 -30.98 -25.59 -19.09
N CYS A 9 -30.31 -26.60 -19.63
CA CYS A 9 -29.37 -27.40 -18.84
C CYS A 9 -28.08 -26.59 -18.60
N SER A 10 -27.74 -26.30 -17.34
CA SER A 10 -26.52 -25.58 -16.95
C SER A 10 -25.22 -26.28 -17.35
N GLU A 11 -25.26 -27.60 -17.55
CA GLU A 11 -24.09 -28.41 -17.91
C GLU A 11 -23.81 -28.48 -19.42
N CYS A 12 -24.83 -28.43 -20.27
CA CYS A 12 -24.65 -28.63 -21.72
C CYS A 12 -25.44 -27.68 -22.61
N GLY A 13 -26.24 -26.78 -22.04
CA GLY A 13 -27.04 -25.80 -22.77
C GLY A 13 -28.29 -26.38 -23.46
N TYR A 14 -28.65 -27.64 -23.23
CA TYR A 14 -29.85 -28.25 -23.83
C TYR A 14 -31.12 -27.47 -23.44
N LYS A 15 -31.89 -27.06 -24.43
CA LYS A 15 -33.13 -26.29 -24.28
C LYS A 15 -34.34 -27.22 -24.18
N SER A 16 -35.16 -27.05 -23.15
CA SER A 16 -36.42 -27.77 -22.96
C SER A 16 -37.58 -26.81 -22.70
N VAL A 17 -38.77 -27.15 -23.19
CA VAL A 17 -40.03 -26.41 -22.94
C VAL A 17 -40.75 -26.88 -21.67
N LYS A 18 -40.27 -27.94 -21.04
CA LYS A 18 -40.77 -28.47 -19.76
C LYS A 18 -39.59 -28.84 -18.88
N TRP A 19 -39.72 -28.60 -17.57
CA TRP A 19 -38.73 -29.02 -16.61
C TRP A 19 -38.61 -30.55 -16.61
N ALA A 20 -37.38 -31.05 -16.54
CA ALA A 20 -37.10 -32.48 -16.44
C ALA A 20 -36.02 -32.70 -15.36
N GLY A 21 -36.16 -33.77 -14.57
CA GLY A 21 -35.18 -34.07 -13.51
C GLY A 21 -33.81 -34.50 -14.04
N LYS A 22 -33.73 -34.96 -15.30
CA LYS A 22 -32.51 -35.43 -15.96
C LYS A 22 -32.41 -34.86 -17.38
N CYS A 23 -31.26 -34.30 -17.74
CA CYS A 23 -31.01 -33.80 -19.09
C CYS A 23 -30.93 -34.95 -20.11
N PRO A 24 -31.73 -34.94 -21.20
CA PRO A 24 -31.71 -36.00 -22.20
C PRO A 24 -30.44 -35.97 -23.08
N GLN A 25 -29.72 -34.85 -23.12
CA GLN A 25 -28.51 -34.70 -23.93
C GLN A 25 -27.24 -35.14 -23.18
N CYS A 26 -27.01 -34.64 -21.96
CA CYS A 26 -25.79 -34.96 -21.19
C CYS A 26 -26.01 -35.94 -20.04
N GLY A 27 -27.25 -36.29 -19.72
CA GLY A 27 -27.58 -37.21 -18.62
C GLY A 27 -27.45 -36.61 -17.22
N ALA A 28 -27.10 -35.32 -17.08
CA ALA A 28 -26.97 -34.66 -15.79
C ALA A 28 -28.32 -34.49 -15.09
N TRP A 29 -28.35 -34.76 -13.78
CA TRP A 29 -29.54 -34.59 -12.93
C TRP A 29 -29.61 -33.18 -12.35
N SER A 30 -30.82 -32.67 -12.12
CA SER A 30 -31.09 -31.36 -11.50
C SER A 30 -30.34 -30.17 -12.14
N SER A 31 -30.02 -30.28 -13.43
CA SER A 31 -29.23 -29.28 -14.16
C SER A 31 -30.08 -28.27 -14.92
N PHE A 32 -31.41 -28.40 -14.92
CA PHE A 32 -32.28 -27.45 -15.62
C PHE A 32 -32.54 -26.20 -14.79
N GLU A 33 -32.10 -25.06 -15.31
CA GLU A 33 -32.40 -23.73 -14.81
C GLU A 33 -33.52 -23.10 -15.62
N GLU A 34 -34.46 -22.45 -14.93
CA GLU A 34 -35.53 -21.69 -15.54
C GLU A 34 -34.97 -20.35 -16.04
N VAL A 35 -35.06 -20.11 -17.34
CA VAL A 35 -34.62 -18.86 -17.94
C VAL A 35 -35.82 -18.26 -18.68
N ASP A 36 -36.16 -17.02 -18.33
CA ASP A 36 -37.08 -16.23 -19.14
C ASP A 36 -36.56 -16.22 -20.59
N GLU A 37 -37.40 -16.55 -21.59
CA GLU A 37 -36.98 -16.38 -22.99
C GLU A 37 -36.46 -14.95 -23.16
N LEU A 38 -35.24 -14.81 -23.67
CA LEU A 38 -34.75 -13.55 -24.22
C LEU A 38 -35.90 -12.96 -25.04
N PRO A 39 -36.32 -11.71 -24.80
CA PRO A 39 -37.50 -11.17 -25.44
C PRO A 39 -37.36 -11.34 -26.96
N LYS A 40 -38.25 -12.15 -27.56
CA LYS A 40 -38.28 -12.40 -29.01
C LYS A 40 -38.45 -11.11 -29.80
N ASP A 41 -39.00 -10.09 -29.13
CA ASP A 41 -38.87 -8.70 -29.51
C ASP A 41 -37.62 -8.09 -28.88
N VAL A 42 -36.44 -8.41 -29.43
CA VAL A 42 -35.40 -7.38 -29.54
C VAL A 42 -35.93 -6.40 -30.59
N LYS A 43 -36.97 -5.62 -30.21
CA LYS A 43 -37.18 -4.31 -30.81
C LYS A 43 -35.81 -3.68 -30.69
N LYS A 44 -35.11 -3.52 -31.83
CA LYS A 44 -33.86 -2.76 -31.93
C LYS A 44 -34.04 -1.55 -31.01
N SER A 45 -33.45 -1.60 -29.82
CA SER A 45 -33.42 -0.44 -28.96
C SER A 45 -32.58 0.53 -29.76
N LYS A 46 -33.26 1.47 -30.41
CA LYS A 46 -32.65 2.43 -31.33
C LYS A 46 -31.78 3.45 -30.59
N ASN A 47 -31.30 3.12 -29.40
CA ASN A 47 -30.57 4.00 -28.51
C ASN A 47 -29.66 3.22 -27.56
N SER A 48 -28.69 2.52 -28.12
CA SER A 48 -27.38 2.49 -27.48
C SER A 48 -26.38 2.71 -28.59
N ASP A 49 -25.84 3.93 -28.68
CA ASP A 49 -24.62 4.25 -29.41
C ASP A 49 -23.45 3.47 -28.77
N ILE A 50 -23.46 2.14 -28.92
CA ILE A 50 -22.35 1.29 -28.53
C ILE A 50 -21.28 1.56 -29.57
N LYS A 51 -20.41 2.52 -29.27
CA LYS A 51 -19.24 2.81 -30.08
C LYS A 51 -18.26 1.65 -29.90
N VAL A 52 -18.05 0.90 -30.97
CA VAL A 52 -17.00 -0.10 -31.07
C VAL A 52 -15.79 0.60 -31.68
N TYR A 53 -14.66 0.54 -30.98
CA TYR A 53 -13.40 1.13 -31.44
C TYR A 53 -12.42 0.02 -31.80
N GLU A 54 -11.67 0.19 -32.89
CA GLU A 54 -10.50 -0.64 -33.14
C GLU A 54 -9.38 -0.17 -32.19
N PHE A 55 -8.60 -1.11 -31.62
CA PHE A 55 -7.54 -0.79 -30.66
C PHE A 55 -6.56 0.30 -31.17
N LYS A 56 -6.34 0.34 -32.49
CA LYS A 56 -5.44 1.27 -33.18
C LYS A 56 -5.93 2.72 -33.16
N ASP A 57 -7.26 2.89 -33.11
CA ASP A 57 -7.93 4.18 -33.27
C ASP A 57 -8.21 4.87 -31.92
N VAL A 58 -7.86 4.21 -30.81
CA VAL A 58 -7.99 4.75 -29.46
C VAL A 58 -6.71 5.50 -29.11
N GLU A 59 -6.74 6.83 -29.29
CA GLU A 59 -5.64 7.69 -28.85
C GLU A 59 -5.62 7.82 -27.32
N TYR A 60 -4.45 7.64 -26.72
CA TYR A 60 -4.21 7.88 -25.29
C TYR A 60 -3.47 9.21 -25.13
N THR A 61 -4.12 10.22 -24.53
CA THR A 61 -3.51 11.54 -24.32
C THR A 61 -3.05 11.73 -22.88
N SER A 62 -1.93 12.43 -22.68
CA SER A 62 -1.42 12.75 -21.34
C SER A 62 -2.27 13.75 -20.56
N GLU A 63 -3.26 14.38 -21.19
CA GLU A 63 -4.17 15.36 -20.59
C GLU A 63 -5.32 14.74 -19.79
N ASP A 64 -5.33 13.42 -19.64
CA ASP A 64 -6.42 12.69 -18.96
C ASP A 64 -6.25 12.55 -17.46
N ARG A 65 -5.26 13.22 -16.86
CA ARG A 65 -5.00 13.16 -15.42
C ARG A 65 -5.05 14.53 -14.75
N TYR A 66 -5.73 14.59 -13.61
CA TYR A 66 -5.67 15.72 -12.69
C TYR A 66 -4.47 15.55 -11.76
N LYS A 67 -3.57 16.52 -11.77
CA LYS A 67 -2.38 16.52 -10.90
C LYS A 67 -2.61 17.36 -9.66
N THR A 68 -1.94 17.00 -8.58
CA THR A 68 -2.00 17.70 -7.30
C THR A 68 -0.67 18.35 -6.97
N LYS A 69 -0.64 19.13 -5.88
CA LYS A 69 0.60 19.66 -5.30
C LYS A 69 1.39 18.61 -4.52
N TYR A 70 0.82 17.41 -4.37
CA TYR A 70 1.31 16.29 -3.60
C TYR A 70 1.96 15.28 -4.58
N GLU A 71 3.26 15.43 -4.82
CA GLU A 71 4.00 14.66 -5.83
C GLU A 71 4.04 13.16 -5.50
N GLU A 72 4.12 12.81 -4.21
CA GLU A 72 4.13 11.41 -3.77
C GLU A 72 2.76 10.77 -3.97
N PHE A 73 1.68 11.52 -3.69
CA PHE A 73 0.32 11.10 -3.96
C PHE A 73 0.04 10.91 -5.45
N ASP A 74 0.44 11.88 -6.29
CA ASP A 74 0.30 11.77 -7.75
C ASP A 74 1.07 10.57 -8.30
N ARG A 75 2.29 10.36 -7.81
CA ARG A 75 3.11 9.19 -8.20
C ARG A 75 2.42 7.87 -7.86
N LEU A 76 1.80 7.79 -6.68
CA LEU A 76 1.02 6.62 -6.26
C LEU A 76 -0.18 6.34 -7.19
N LEU A 77 -0.83 7.40 -7.71
CA LEU A 77 -1.90 7.33 -8.71
C LEU A 77 -1.42 7.02 -10.14
N GLY A 78 -0.11 6.85 -10.36
CA GLY A 78 0.46 6.67 -11.70
C GLY A 78 0.68 7.98 -12.46
N GLY A 79 0.94 9.08 -11.74
CA GLY A 79 1.23 10.41 -12.26
C GLY A 79 0.08 11.42 -12.15
N GLY A 80 -0.98 11.11 -11.40
CA GLY A 80 -2.18 11.92 -11.20
C GLY A 80 -3.48 11.13 -11.36
N LEU A 81 -4.60 11.68 -10.88
CA LEU A 81 -5.92 11.04 -10.90
C LEU A 81 -6.50 11.00 -12.31
N LEU A 82 -6.77 9.81 -12.85
CA LEU A 82 -7.33 9.66 -14.19
C LEU A 82 -8.82 10.10 -14.20
N LYS A 83 -9.27 10.74 -15.28
CA LYS A 83 -10.68 11.10 -15.47
C LYS A 83 -11.57 9.85 -15.46
N GLY A 84 -12.67 9.89 -14.70
CA GLY A 84 -13.59 8.75 -14.57
C GLY A 84 -13.02 7.56 -13.77
N GLU A 85 -11.91 7.75 -13.06
CA GLU A 85 -11.30 6.76 -12.18
C GLU A 85 -12.05 6.66 -10.85
N VAL A 86 -12.22 5.44 -10.34
CA VAL A 86 -12.73 5.19 -8.99
C VAL A 86 -11.62 4.63 -8.12
N VAL A 87 -11.25 5.37 -7.09
CA VAL A 87 -10.15 5.05 -6.17
C VAL A 87 -10.72 4.76 -4.78
N LEU A 88 -10.38 3.60 -4.21
CA LEU A 88 -10.72 3.24 -2.84
C LEU A 88 -9.53 3.52 -1.91
N VAL A 89 -9.74 4.32 -0.87
CA VAL A 89 -8.77 4.56 0.20
C VAL A 89 -9.23 3.84 1.46
N THR A 90 -8.51 2.79 1.85
CA THR A 90 -8.79 1.98 3.03
C THR A 90 -7.83 2.31 4.17
N GLY A 91 -8.19 1.93 5.39
CA GLY A 91 -7.32 2.07 6.55
C GLY A 91 -8.09 2.18 7.86
N ASN A 92 -7.39 2.02 8.98
CA ASN A 92 -7.98 2.07 10.32
C ASN A 92 -8.67 3.43 10.57
N PRO A 93 -9.76 3.48 11.35
CA PRO A 93 -10.33 4.73 11.84
C PRO A 93 -9.25 5.60 12.52
N GLY A 94 -9.31 6.92 12.35
CA GLY A 94 -8.35 7.85 12.98
C GLY A 94 -6.97 7.95 12.31
N ILE A 95 -6.65 7.10 11.31
CA ILE A 95 -5.34 7.14 10.64
C ILE A 95 -5.07 8.44 9.84
N GLY A 96 -6.13 9.15 9.47
CA GLY A 96 -6.06 10.42 8.74
C GLY A 96 -6.51 10.38 7.28
N LYS A 97 -7.27 9.35 6.84
CA LYS A 97 -7.82 9.24 5.47
C LYS A 97 -8.57 10.51 5.01
N SER A 98 -9.56 10.93 5.80
CA SER A 98 -10.36 12.13 5.53
C SER A 98 -9.50 13.39 5.53
N THR A 99 -8.46 13.45 6.38
CA THR A 99 -7.54 14.60 6.41
C THR A 99 -6.73 14.69 5.12
N LEU A 100 -6.16 13.56 4.69
CA LEU A 100 -5.43 13.49 3.42
C LEU A 100 -6.33 13.85 2.25
N LEU A 101 -7.51 13.22 2.13
CA LEU A 101 -8.41 13.48 1.02
C LEU A 101 -8.89 14.93 0.98
N LEU A 102 -9.24 15.51 2.13
CA LEU A 102 -9.63 16.92 2.22
C LEU A 102 -8.49 17.86 1.78
N GLN A 103 -7.23 17.53 2.08
CA GLN A 103 -6.06 18.28 1.59
C GLN A 103 -5.85 18.12 0.08
N VAL A 104 -5.97 16.90 -0.43
CA VAL A 104 -5.74 16.57 -1.84
C VAL A 104 -6.81 17.23 -2.72
N VAL A 105 -8.08 17.23 -2.31
CA VAL A 105 -9.17 17.85 -3.11
C VAL A 105 -8.98 19.34 -3.35
N ASN A 106 -8.29 20.05 -2.45
CA ASN A 106 -7.95 21.45 -2.66
C ASN A 106 -7.06 21.69 -3.88
N SER A 107 -6.38 20.66 -4.40
CA SER A 107 -5.64 20.77 -5.67
C SER A 107 -6.53 20.55 -6.90
N TYR A 108 -7.64 19.82 -6.76
CA TYR A 108 -8.50 19.49 -7.91
C TYR A 108 -9.45 20.61 -8.29
N LYS A 109 -9.70 21.57 -7.38
CA LYS A 109 -10.53 22.76 -7.65
C LYS A 109 -10.04 23.56 -8.87
N ASP A 110 -8.74 23.52 -9.14
CA ASP A 110 -8.11 24.25 -10.25
C ASP A 110 -8.55 23.68 -11.62
N TYR A 111 -9.13 22.48 -11.66
CA TYR A 111 -9.68 21.83 -12.86
C TYR A 111 -11.21 21.92 -12.94
N GLY A 112 -11.89 22.39 -11.90
CA GLY A 112 -13.34 22.53 -11.79
C GLY A 112 -13.89 22.12 -10.42
N ASP A 113 -15.20 22.17 -10.29
CA ASP A 113 -15.90 21.93 -9.02
C ASP A 113 -15.59 20.54 -8.43
N VAL A 114 -15.36 20.51 -7.12
CA VAL A 114 -15.13 19.29 -6.33
C VAL A 114 -16.24 19.13 -5.31
N LEU A 115 -16.76 17.91 -5.13
CA LEU A 115 -17.80 17.60 -4.15
C LEU A 115 -17.26 16.67 -3.06
N TYR A 116 -17.34 17.08 -1.81
CA TYR A 116 -17.03 16.25 -0.64
C TYR A 116 -18.33 15.81 0.03
N ILE A 117 -18.61 14.51 -0.01
CA ILE A 117 -19.81 13.90 0.56
C ILE A 117 -19.42 13.21 1.86
N SER A 118 -20.16 13.50 2.93
CA SER A 118 -19.95 12.88 4.23
C SER A 118 -21.27 12.47 4.87
N GLY A 119 -21.35 11.22 5.32
CA GLY A 119 -22.42 10.75 6.19
C GLY A 119 -22.05 10.75 7.68
N GLU A 120 -20.75 10.87 8.00
CA GLU A 120 -20.25 10.78 9.39
C GLU A 120 -20.12 12.16 10.05
N GLU A 121 -19.61 13.15 9.32
CA GLU A 121 -19.37 14.51 9.80
C GLU A 121 -20.35 15.52 9.19
N SER A 122 -20.74 16.52 10.00
CA SER A 122 -21.53 17.66 9.55
C SER A 122 -20.71 18.63 8.69
N PRO A 123 -21.34 19.46 7.83
CA PRO A 123 -20.62 20.44 7.01
C PRO A 123 -19.77 21.42 7.84
N THR A 124 -20.25 21.80 9.03
CA THR A 124 -19.51 22.69 9.95
C THR A 124 -18.23 22.03 10.47
N GLN A 125 -18.27 20.73 10.80
CA GLN A 125 -17.08 19.99 11.24
C GLN A 125 -16.04 19.88 10.13
N ILE A 126 -16.47 19.58 8.91
CA ILE A 126 -15.59 19.51 7.74
C ILE A 126 -14.97 20.88 7.46
N LYS A 127 -15.76 21.96 7.52
CA LYS A 127 -15.27 23.32 7.36
C LYS A 127 -14.19 23.67 8.39
N ASN A 128 -14.43 23.40 9.67
CA ASN A 128 -13.45 23.64 10.74
C ASN A 128 -12.13 22.90 10.48
N ARG A 129 -12.20 21.66 9.98
CA ARG A 129 -10.99 20.91 9.57
C ARG A 129 -10.32 21.56 8.36
N GLY A 130 -11.08 21.97 7.36
CA GLY A 130 -10.57 22.64 6.17
C GLY A 130 -9.84 23.95 6.49
N GLU A 131 -10.36 24.74 7.43
CA GLU A 131 -9.71 25.97 7.90
C GLU A 131 -8.34 25.68 8.55
N ARG A 132 -8.25 24.66 9.41
CA ARG A 132 -6.96 24.21 9.99
C ARG A 132 -5.96 23.77 8.91
N LEU A 133 -6.46 23.13 7.85
CA LEU A 133 -5.67 22.68 6.71
C LEU A 133 -5.38 23.79 5.69
N LYS A 134 -5.79 25.04 5.98
CA LYS A 134 -5.61 26.22 5.11
C LYS A 134 -6.21 26.05 3.71
N ILE A 135 -7.38 25.43 3.63
CA ILE A 135 -8.13 25.24 2.39
C ILE A 135 -8.94 26.51 2.10
N SER A 136 -8.89 27.01 0.85
CA SER A 136 -9.51 28.28 0.47
C SER A 136 -11.05 28.26 0.43
N GLY A 137 -11.65 27.07 0.37
CA GLY A 137 -13.11 26.86 0.29
C GLY A 137 -13.75 27.11 -1.09
N GLU A 138 -13.18 27.97 -1.93
CA GLU A 138 -13.68 28.21 -3.29
C GLU A 138 -13.53 26.98 -4.20
N GLY A 139 -14.59 26.63 -4.95
CA GLY A 139 -14.64 25.47 -5.85
C GLY A 139 -14.79 24.11 -5.14
N ILE A 140 -14.97 24.10 -3.82
CA ILE A 140 -15.15 22.88 -3.01
C ILE A 140 -16.53 22.93 -2.35
N TYR A 141 -17.40 22.00 -2.74
CA TYR A 141 -18.75 21.87 -2.24
C TYR A 141 -18.81 20.74 -1.22
N ILE A 142 -19.58 20.91 -0.15
CA ILE A 142 -19.77 19.90 0.90
C ILE A 142 -21.23 19.47 0.90
N MET A 143 -21.48 18.17 0.93
CA MET A 143 -22.80 17.58 1.02
C MET A 143 -22.87 16.61 2.19
N ALA A 144 -23.84 16.82 3.08
CA ALA A 144 -24.17 15.88 4.14
C ALA A 144 -25.41 15.07 3.73
N GLU A 145 -25.19 14.01 2.95
CA GLU A 145 -26.23 13.14 2.40
C GLU A 145 -25.73 11.69 2.45
N MET A 146 -26.66 10.76 2.70
CA MET A 146 -26.39 9.33 2.83
C MET A 146 -27.10 8.50 1.75
N ASP A 147 -28.19 9.00 1.16
CA ASP A 147 -28.88 8.30 0.08
C ASP A 147 -28.14 8.50 -1.26
N ILE A 148 -27.67 7.39 -1.83
CA ILE A 148 -26.96 7.40 -3.13
C ILE A 148 -27.82 7.93 -4.28
N LEU A 149 -29.16 7.85 -4.20
CA LEU A 149 -30.04 8.39 -5.23
C LEU A 149 -30.04 9.92 -5.27
N ASN A 150 -30.11 10.57 -4.10
CA ASN A 150 -30.01 12.03 -3.99
C ASN A 150 -28.63 12.52 -4.45
N ILE A 151 -27.58 11.78 -4.04
CA ILE A 151 -26.21 12.03 -4.49
C ILE A 151 -26.12 11.93 -6.02
N TYR A 152 -26.70 10.88 -6.61
CA TYR A 152 -26.70 10.67 -8.05
C TYR A 152 -27.34 11.85 -8.78
N GLU A 153 -28.52 12.30 -8.35
CA GLU A 153 -29.22 13.42 -8.97
C GLU A 153 -28.38 14.71 -8.95
N TYR A 154 -27.76 15.00 -7.81
CA TYR A 154 -26.89 16.16 -7.67
C TYR A 154 -25.63 16.04 -8.56
N VAL A 155 -24.94 14.91 -8.52
CA VAL A 155 -23.69 14.71 -9.27
C VAL A 155 -23.94 14.77 -10.77
N VAL A 156 -25.04 14.20 -11.26
CA VAL A 156 -25.38 14.24 -12.70
C VAL A 156 -25.77 15.64 -13.16
N SER A 157 -26.44 16.42 -12.31
CA SER A 157 -26.86 17.78 -12.65
C SER A 157 -25.69 18.78 -12.60
N LYS A 158 -24.81 18.67 -11.61
CA LYS A 158 -23.68 19.61 -11.42
C LYS A 158 -22.40 19.19 -12.11
N LYS A 159 -22.21 17.90 -12.37
CA LYS A 159 -21.02 17.31 -13.02
C LYS A 159 -19.70 17.81 -12.43
N PRO A 160 -19.49 17.68 -11.10
CA PRO A 160 -18.19 17.97 -10.50
C PRO A 160 -17.11 17.11 -11.15
N LYS A 161 -15.86 17.59 -11.16
CA LYS A 161 -14.73 16.85 -11.74
C LYS A 161 -14.28 15.71 -10.85
N VAL A 162 -14.31 15.95 -9.54
CA VAL A 162 -13.90 15.00 -8.51
C VAL A 162 -14.97 14.94 -7.42
N VAL A 163 -15.26 13.74 -6.96
CA VAL A 163 -16.17 13.50 -5.82
C VAL A 163 -15.45 12.66 -4.78
N VAL A 164 -15.55 13.05 -3.51
CA VAL A 164 -15.09 12.25 -2.37
C VAL A 164 -16.30 11.74 -1.60
N VAL A 165 -16.30 10.45 -1.28
CA VAL A 165 -17.32 9.79 -0.45
C VAL A 165 -16.67 9.30 0.85
N ASP A 166 -16.97 9.96 1.96
CA ASP A 166 -16.42 9.69 3.29
C ASP A 166 -17.52 9.38 4.32
N SER A 167 -17.93 8.14 4.52
CA SER A 167 -17.37 6.89 4.00
C SER A 167 -18.42 6.06 3.26
N ILE A 168 -18.00 5.03 2.51
CA ILE A 168 -18.96 4.16 1.79
C ILE A 168 -19.89 3.40 2.73
N GLN A 169 -19.45 3.17 3.98
CA GLN A 169 -20.24 2.49 4.99
C GLN A 169 -21.49 3.26 5.40
N THR A 170 -21.49 4.59 5.28
CA THR A 170 -22.64 5.42 5.63
C THR A 170 -23.67 5.54 4.51
N LEU A 171 -23.30 5.17 3.29
CA LEU A 171 -24.23 5.26 2.16
C LEU A 171 -25.22 4.11 2.15
N TYR A 172 -26.43 4.41 1.67
CA TYR A 172 -27.44 3.42 1.39
C TYR A 172 -28.21 3.77 0.13
N ASN A 173 -28.84 2.76 -0.45
CA ASN A 173 -29.74 2.88 -1.57
C ASN A 173 -31.17 2.68 -1.07
N SER A 174 -31.96 3.76 -1.04
CA SER A 174 -33.36 3.74 -0.59
C SER A 174 -34.28 2.91 -1.47
N SER A 175 -33.87 2.57 -2.70
CA SER A 175 -34.64 1.68 -3.58
C SER A 175 -34.53 0.19 -3.22
N MET A 176 -33.85 -0.16 -2.13
CA MET A 176 -33.59 -1.55 -1.74
C MET A 176 -33.99 -1.82 -0.30
N ASP A 177 -34.60 -2.99 -0.08
CA ASP A 177 -34.90 -3.52 1.25
C ASP A 177 -33.65 -4.16 1.89
N SER A 178 -32.62 -3.35 2.17
CA SER A 178 -31.46 -3.80 2.95
C SER A 178 -30.87 -2.68 3.80
N ILE A 179 -30.38 -3.05 4.99
CA ILE A 179 -29.85 -2.10 5.98
C ILE A 179 -28.53 -1.50 5.49
N SER A 180 -28.35 -0.19 5.71
CA SER A 180 -27.11 0.54 5.44
C SER A 180 -25.88 -0.13 6.08
N GLY A 181 -24.74 -0.09 5.40
CA GLY A 181 -23.50 -0.70 5.90
C GLY A 181 -23.43 -2.23 5.76
N THR A 182 -24.49 -2.90 5.30
CA THR A 182 -24.40 -4.32 4.90
C THR A 182 -23.52 -4.47 3.64
N PRO A 183 -22.82 -5.61 3.45
CA PRO A 183 -22.00 -5.83 2.26
C PRO A 183 -22.77 -5.65 0.94
N THR A 184 -24.06 -6.02 0.91
CA THR A 184 -24.94 -5.82 -0.25
C THR A 184 -25.16 -4.34 -0.54
N GLN A 185 -25.55 -3.53 0.45
CA GLN A 185 -25.73 -2.07 0.27
C GLN A 185 -24.43 -1.39 -0.18
N ILE A 186 -23.30 -1.73 0.47
CA ILE A 186 -21.98 -1.16 0.12
C ILE A 186 -21.62 -1.49 -1.33
N ARG A 187 -21.84 -2.73 -1.77
CA ARG A 187 -21.59 -3.17 -3.15
C ARG A 187 -22.43 -2.40 -4.16
N GLU A 188 -23.73 -2.27 -3.89
CA GLU A 188 -24.68 -1.60 -4.79
C GLU A 188 -24.41 -0.10 -4.91
N CYS A 189 -24.16 0.58 -3.79
CA CYS A 189 -23.71 1.97 -3.80
C CYS A 189 -22.43 2.15 -4.61
N THR A 190 -21.47 1.22 -4.48
CA THR A 190 -20.22 1.27 -5.25
C THR A 190 -20.44 1.04 -6.75
N LEU A 191 -21.34 0.13 -7.14
CA LEU A 191 -21.71 -0.08 -8.55
C LEU A 191 -22.30 1.19 -9.16
N LYS A 192 -23.21 1.88 -8.44
CA LYS A 192 -23.77 3.16 -8.87
C LYS A 192 -22.68 4.24 -9.01
N ILE A 193 -21.72 4.29 -8.09
CA ILE A 193 -20.57 5.20 -8.19
C ILE A 193 -19.74 4.91 -9.43
N ILE A 194 -19.42 3.65 -9.71
CA ILE A 194 -18.68 3.24 -10.91
C ILE A 194 -19.45 3.62 -12.18
N GLU A 195 -20.77 3.40 -12.20
CA GLU A 195 -21.61 3.82 -13.32
C GLU A 195 -21.53 5.34 -13.55
N MET A 196 -21.68 6.14 -12.48
CA MET A 196 -21.56 7.60 -12.56
C MET A 196 -20.18 8.02 -13.08
N ALA A 197 -19.11 7.40 -12.57
CA ALA A 197 -17.75 7.71 -12.93
C ALA A 197 -17.50 7.51 -14.42
N LYS A 198 -17.88 6.34 -14.96
CA LYS A 198 -17.65 5.99 -16.36
C LYS A 198 -18.58 6.74 -17.31
N LYS A 199 -19.84 6.93 -16.95
CA LYS A 199 -20.85 7.56 -17.82
C LYS A 199 -20.66 9.07 -17.94
N TYR A 200 -20.27 9.73 -16.86
CA TYR A 200 -20.14 11.19 -16.81
C TYR A 200 -18.70 11.69 -16.77
N ASN A 201 -17.73 10.77 -16.82
CA ASN A 201 -16.30 11.07 -16.77
C ASN A 201 -15.89 11.85 -15.51
N ILE A 202 -16.44 11.45 -14.36
CA ILE A 202 -16.22 12.05 -13.04
C ILE A 202 -15.34 11.11 -12.23
N SER A 203 -14.26 11.63 -11.63
CA SER A 203 -13.38 10.80 -10.80
C SER A 203 -13.90 10.74 -9.36
N PHE A 204 -13.79 9.58 -8.72
CA PHE A 204 -14.28 9.36 -7.36
C PHE A 204 -13.19 8.85 -6.44
N PHE A 205 -13.13 9.39 -5.22
CA PHE A 205 -12.48 8.75 -4.09
C PHE A 205 -13.55 8.19 -3.15
N ILE A 206 -13.36 6.96 -2.73
CA ILE A 206 -14.22 6.26 -1.77
C ILE A 206 -13.40 5.95 -0.53
N VAL A 207 -13.85 6.36 0.65
CA VAL A 207 -13.23 5.98 1.92
C VAL A 207 -13.86 4.70 2.44
N GLY A 208 -13.01 3.74 2.81
CA GLY A 208 -13.42 2.50 3.46
C GLY A 208 -12.71 2.28 4.80
N HIS A 209 -13.47 2.19 5.89
CA HIS A 209 -12.95 1.79 7.20
C HIS A 209 -12.67 0.28 7.32
N ILE A 210 -11.48 -0.07 7.83
CA ILE A 210 -11.15 -1.45 8.25
C ILE A 210 -11.65 -1.64 9.68
N THR A 211 -12.45 -2.68 9.93
CA THR A 211 -12.93 -3.03 11.28
C THR A 211 -12.04 -4.09 11.93
N LYS A 212 -11.87 -4.03 13.26
CA LYS A 212 -10.90 -4.82 14.05
C LYS A 212 -11.06 -6.34 13.93
N ASP A 213 -12.23 -6.84 13.53
CA ASP A 213 -12.47 -8.29 13.41
C ASP A 213 -12.12 -8.87 12.04
N GLY A 214 -11.75 -8.05 11.04
CA GLY A 214 -11.52 -8.52 9.66
C GLY A 214 -12.74 -9.19 9.00
N LYS A 215 -13.87 -9.28 9.72
CA LYS A 215 -15.09 -10.04 9.39
C LYS A 215 -16.17 -9.20 8.70
N VAL A 216 -16.09 -7.87 8.74
CA VAL A 216 -16.97 -7.06 7.89
C VAL A 216 -16.30 -6.97 6.53
N ALA A 217 -16.78 -7.78 5.59
CA ALA A 217 -16.41 -7.82 4.18
C ALA A 217 -16.77 -6.52 3.42
N GLY A 218 -16.55 -5.34 4.01
CA GLY A 218 -16.86 -4.05 3.42
C GLY A 218 -15.78 -3.65 2.41
N PRO A 219 -14.59 -3.20 2.84
CA PRO A 219 -13.58 -2.67 1.91
C PRO A 219 -12.95 -3.73 1.01
N LYS A 220 -12.63 -4.93 1.53
CA LYS A 220 -12.04 -6.02 0.73
C LYS A 220 -12.94 -6.47 -0.42
N LEU A 221 -14.25 -6.41 -0.23
CA LEU A 221 -15.21 -6.75 -1.28
C LEU A 221 -15.16 -5.75 -2.44
N LEU A 222 -14.84 -4.48 -2.14
CA LEU A 222 -14.75 -3.41 -3.13
C LEU A 222 -13.43 -3.43 -3.92
N GLU A 223 -12.37 -4.04 -3.38
CA GLU A 223 -11.03 -4.01 -3.98
C GLU A 223 -11.03 -4.50 -5.43
N HIS A 224 -11.81 -5.52 -5.76
CA HIS A 224 -11.89 -6.04 -7.12
C HIS A 224 -12.74 -5.17 -8.07
N MET A 225 -13.67 -4.38 -7.53
CA MET A 225 -14.63 -3.58 -8.29
C MET A 225 -14.06 -2.24 -8.77
N VAL A 226 -13.28 -1.58 -7.93
CA VAL A 226 -12.72 -0.24 -8.19
C VAL A 226 -11.49 -0.28 -9.12
N ASP A 227 -11.03 0.88 -9.59
CA ASP A 227 -9.87 0.94 -10.48
C ASP A 227 -8.53 0.92 -9.74
N ALA A 228 -8.46 1.61 -8.60
CA ALA A 228 -7.30 1.62 -7.71
C ALA A 228 -7.71 1.44 -6.24
N VAL A 229 -6.83 0.83 -5.46
CA VAL A 229 -6.97 0.60 -4.02
C VAL A 229 -5.68 1.04 -3.34
N PHE A 230 -5.82 1.96 -2.40
CA PHE A 230 -4.74 2.42 -1.54
C PHE A 230 -5.06 2.11 -0.08
N ASN A 231 -4.13 1.43 0.60
CA ASN A 231 -4.23 1.15 2.03
C ASN A 231 -3.42 2.18 2.82
N PHE A 232 -4.05 2.83 3.80
CA PHE A 232 -3.40 3.81 4.65
C PHE A 232 -3.04 3.18 6.00
N GLU A 233 -1.73 3.05 6.23
CA GLU A 233 -1.11 2.33 7.33
C GLU A 233 -0.38 3.30 8.28
N GLY A 234 -0.33 2.93 9.57
CA GLY A 234 0.43 3.65 10.60
C GLY A 234 -0.14 3.40 11.99
N ASP A 235 0.73 3.18 12.97
CA ASP A 235 0.31 2.96 14.36
C ASP A 235 0.15 4.28 15.12
N GLU A 236 -0.66 4.25 16.17
CA GLU A 236 -0.99 5.41 17.01
C GLU A 236 0.25 6.06 17.67
N GLY A 237 1.38 5.34 17.78
CA GLY A 237 2.65 5.87 18.31
C GLY A 237 3.67 6.33 17.25
N LEU A 238 3.38 6.15 15.97
CA LEU A 238 4.31 6.50 14.89
C LEU A 238 4.02 7.90 14.37
N TYR A 239 5.08 8.68 14.10
CA TYR A 239 4.95 10.02 13.50
C TYR A 239 4.56 9.98 12.00
N TYR A 240 4.78 8.85 11.33
CA TYR A 240 4.54 8.69 9.90
C TYR A 240 3.31 7.84 9.60
N ARG A 241 2.82 8.01 8.38
CA ARG A 241 1.67 7.32 7.80
C ARG A 241 2.04 6.90 6.38
N ILE A 242 1.86 5.63 6.04
CA ILE A 242 2.23 5.07 4.73
C ILE A 242 0.95 4.79 3.95
N LEU A 243 0.82 5.41 2.79
CA LEU A 243 -0.22 5.10 1.82
C LEU A 243 0.35 4.14 0.77
N ARG A 244 -0.12 2.91 0.76
CA ARG A 244 0.39 1.81 -0.07
C ARG A 244 -0.57 1.46 -1.19
N SER A 245 -0.07 1.25 -2.40
CA SER A 245 -0.87 0.67 -3.47
C SER A 245 -1.06 -0.83 -3.28
N VAL A 246 -2.32 -1.26 -3.25
CA VAL A 246 -2.70 -2.68 -3.23
C VAL A 246 -3.13 -3.11 -4.63
N LYS A 247 -3.87 -2.24 -5.32
CA LYS A 247 -4.31 -2.41 -6.69
C LYS A 247 -4.20 -1.07 -7.40
N ASN A 248 -3.67 -1.06 -8.61
CA ASN A 248 -3.69 0.14 -9.44
C ASN A 248 -3.75 -0.30 -10.90
N ARG A 249 -4.88 -0.09 -11.57
CA ARG A 249 -5.03 -0.40 -13.01
C ARG A 249 -4.26 0.58 -13.89
N PHE A 250 -3.95 1.77 -13.38
CA PHE A 250 -3.39 2.88 -14.14
C PHE A 250 -2.03 3.35 -13.60
N GLY A 251 -1.37 2.52 -12.78
CA GLY A 251 -0.10 2.78 -12.13
C GLY A 251 0.48 1.50 -11.52
N SER A 252 1.58 1.62 -10.78
CA SER A 252 2.27 0.47 -10.19
C SER A 252 1.66 0.09 -8.83
N THR A 253 1.50 -1.21 -8.59
CA THR A 253 1.06 -1.75 -7.28
C THR A 253 2.16 -1.78 -6.23
N ASN A 254 3.42 -1.59 -6.62
CA ASN A 254 4.55 -1.64 -5.68
C ASN A 254 4.94 -0.25 -5.17
N GLU A 255 4.07 0.75 -5.33
CA GLU A 255 4.33 2.13 -4.93
C GLU A 255 3.79 2.43 -3.54
N ILE A 256 4.51 3.29 -2.83
CA ILE A 256 4.09 3.83 -1.53
C ILE A 256 4.32 5.34 -1.49
N ALA A 257 3.48 6.06 -0.78
CA ALA A 257 3.65 7.45 -0.42
C ALA A 257 3.75 7.57 1.11
N VAL A 258 4.67 8.38 1.60
CA VAL A 258 4.94 8.52 3.04
C VAL A 258 4.57 9.93 3.46
N PHE A 259 3.79 10.03 4.53
CA PHE A 259 3.32 11.28 5.10
C PHE A 259 3.70 11.37 6.57
N SER A 260 3.93 12.59 7.07
CA SER A 260 3.99 12.89 8.51
C SER A 260 2.76 13.66 8.95
N MET A 261 2.19 13.28 10.09
CA MET A 261 1.04 14.00 10.66
C MET A 261 1.56 15.19 11.49
N GLU A 262 1.27 16.41 11.04
CA GLU A 262 1.63 17.66 11.69
C GLU A 262 0.38 18.42 12.16
N GLU A 263 0.55 19.48 12.95
CA GLU A 263 -0.57 20.30 13.45
C GLU A 263 -1.45 20.86 12.32
N ASN A 264 -0.83 21.21 11.21
CA ASN A 264 -1.48 21.80 10.03
C ASN A 264 -1.94 20.76 8.98
N GLY A 265 -1.87 19.46 9.29
CA GLY A 265 -2.26 18.39 8.38
C GLY A 265 -1.15 17.39 8.05
N MET A 266 -1.37 16.62 6.99
CA MET A 266 -0.43 15.66 6.44
C MET A 266 0.61 16.37 5.56
N ARG A 267 1.90 16.17 5.85
CA ARG A 267 3.00 16.63 5.00
C ARG A 267 3.62 15.45 4.27
N GLU A 268 3.86 15.59 2.97
CA GLU A 268 4.61 14.59 2.20
C GLU A 268 6.08 14.54 2.60
N ILE A 269 6.58 13.32 2.80
CA ILE A 269 7.99 13.05 3.01
C ILE A 269 8.60 12.60 1.68
N LYS A 270 9.14 13.57 0.92
CA LYS A 270 9.78 13.31 -0.38
C LYS A 270 11.05 12.47 -0.25
N ASN A 271 11.82 12.71 0.81
CA ASN A 271 13.09 12.02 1.08
C ASN A 271 12.97 11.25 2.39
N SER A 272 12.29 10.10 2.32
CA SER A 272 11.99 9.26 3.48
C SER A 272 13.23 8.92 4.30
N SER A 273 14.32 8.56 3.62
CA SER A 273 15.58 8.14 4.22
C SER A 273 16.37 9.25 4.94
N GLU A 274 16.08 10.53 4.70
CA GLU A 274 16.66 11.63 5.52
C GLU A 274 16.02 11.75 6.88
N TYR A 275 14.76 11.34 6.99
CA TYR A 275 14.00 11.49 8.23
C TYR A 275 14.27 10.36 9.24
N PHE A 276 14.67 9.17 8.77
CA PHE A 276 14.90 7.98 9.62
C PHE A 276 16.33 7.86 10.16
N LEU A 277 17.29 8.62 9.61
CA LEU A 277 18.68 8.59 10.05
C LEU A 277 18.92 9.70 11.09
N SER A 278 19.42 9.32 12.26
CA SER A 278 20.00 10.23 13.25
C SER A 278 21.26 10.93 12.69
N GLU A 279 21.84 11.89 13.42
CA GLU A 279 22.95 12.74 12.95
C GLU A 279 24.09 11.92 12.29
N ARG A 280 24.29 12.13 10.98
CA ARG A 280 25.07 11.25 10.08
C ARG A 280 26.60 11.28 10.29
N GLU A 281 27.09 12.13 11.19
CA GLU A 281 28.53 12.30 11.42
C GLU A 281 29.07 11.47 12.59
N GLU A 282 28.19 10.80 13.35
CA GLU A 282 28.59 9.99 14.48
C GLU A 282 29.08 8.58 14.08
N LYS A 283 30.01 8.06 14.87
CA LYS A 283 30.33 6.62 14.89
C LYS A 283 29.70 6.04 16.14
N ASN A 284 28.83 5.06 15.99
CA ASN A 284 28.07 4.50 17.09
C ASN A 284 28.42 3.03 17.29
N ILE A 285 28.56 2.62 18.56
CA ILE A 285 28.68 1.22 18.92
C ILE A 285 27.28 0.61 18.94
N GLY A 286 27.14 -0.57 18.37
CA GLY A 286 25.88 -1.29 18.34
C GLY A 286 24.86 -0.74 17.35
N SER A 287 25.27 0.07 16.39
CA SER A 287 24.38 0.67 15.40
C SER A 287 24.87 0.40 13.98
N MET A 288 23.94 0.00 13.10
CA MET A 288 24.23 -0.27 11.70
C MET A 288 23.08 0.20 10.80
N VAL A 289 23.41 0.90 9.72
CA VAL A 289 22.41 1.31 8.72
C VAL A 289 22.16 0.18 7.73
N VAL A 290 20.88 -0.05 7.42
CA VAL A 290 20.42 -0.94 6.36
C VAL A 290 19.47 -0.20 5.40
N PRO A 291 19.73 -0.23 4.09
CA PRO A 291 18.73 0.12 3.09
C PRO A 291 17.76 -1.05 2.93
N ILE A 292 16.53 -0.91 3.42
CA ILE A 292 15.45 -1.89 3.21
C ILE A 292 14.60 -1.50 2.00
N LEU A 293 14.00 -2.49 1.35
CA LEU A 293 13.02 -2.27 0.28
C LEU A 293 11.61 -2.46 0.84
N GLU A 294 10.79 -1.45 0.60
CA GLU A 294 9.38 -1.45 0.96
C GLU A 294 8.57 -1.08 -0.29
N GLY A 295 8.01 -2.09 -0.95
CA GLY A 295 7.52 -1.95 -2.33
C GLY A 295 8.66 -1.61 -3.30
N THR A 296 8.63 -0.41 -3.86
CA THR A 296 9.64 0.11 -4.80
C THR A 296 10.57 1.14 -4.16
N LYS A 297 10.21 1.68 -3.00
CA LYS A 297 11.04 2.65 -2.27
C LYS A 297 12.11 1.93 -1.45
N VAL A 298 13.27 2.56 -1.38
CA VAL A 298 14.33 2.18 -0.44
C VAL A 298 14.21 3.10 0.76
N PHE A 299 14.13 2.52 1.96
CA PHE A 299 14.26 3.24 3.21
C PHE A 299 15.60 2.92 3.84
N LEU A 300 16.34 3.94 4.28
CA LEU A 300 17.49 3.74 5.15
C LEU A 300 17.03 3.71 6.59
N LEU A 301 17.21 2.57 7.26
CA LEU A 301 16.88 2.39 8.67
C LEU A 301 18.12 2.08 9.47
N GLU A 302 18.14 2.58 10.70
CA GLU A 302 19.15 2.24 11.70
C GLU A 302 18.69 0.99 12.47
N VAL A 303 19.57 0.00 12.61
CA VAL A 303 19.38 -1.12 13.54
C VAL A 303 20.31 -0.90 14.72
N GLN A 304 19.73 -0.87 15.91
CA GLN A 304 20.43 -0.73 17.17
C GLN A 304 20.42 -2.05 17.94
N SER A 305 21.52 -2.34 18.61
CA SER A 305 21.70 -3.51 19.45
C SER A 305 22.34 -3.13 20.77
N LEU A 306 21.90 -3.78 21.84
CA LEU A 306 22.47 -3.68 23.16
C LEU A 306 22.60 -5.08 23.75
N ILE A 307 23.77 -5.37 24.31
CA ILE A 307 24.09 -6.64 24.94
C ILE A 307 24.48 -6.34 26.38
N THR A 308 23.84 -6.99 27.34
CA THR A 308 24.18 -6.91 28.76
C THR A 308 24.27 -8.31 29.35
N ASP A 309 25.02 -8.46 30.44
CA ASP A 309 25.06 -9.74 31.14
C ASP A 309 23.66 -10.05 31.70
N SER A 310 23.21 -11.28 31.46
CA SER A 310 21.93 -11.75 32.00
C SER A 310 22.05 -11.87 33.52
N GLY A 311 21.00 -11.47 34.23
CA GLY A 311 20.84 -11.84 35.64
C GLY A 311 20.52 -13.33 35.81
N VAL A 312 19.92 -13.69 36.94
CA VAL A 312 19.48 -15.06 37.20
C VAL A 312 18.29 -15.42 36.31
N GLY A 313 18.44 -16.47 35.49
CA GLY A 313 17.34 -17.05 34.71
C GLY A 313 17.64 -17.20 33.22
N ILE A 314 16.58 -17.28 32.41
CA ILE A 314 16.67 -17.39 30.95
C ILE A 314 16.98 -15.99 30.38
N PRO A 315 18.05 -15.85 29.57
CA PRO A 315 18.40 -14.57 28.98
C PRO A 315 17.28 -13.97 28.14
N LYS A 316 17.08 -12.66 28.29
CA LYS A 316 16.04 -11.90 27.60
C LYS A 316 16.46 -11.59 26.18
N ARG A 317 15.52 -11.79 25.25
CA ARG A 317 15.64 -11.35 23.85
C ARG A 317 14.47 -10.44 23.55
N VAL A 318 14.71 -9.14 23.62
CA VAL A 318 13.71 -8.09 23.38
C VAL A 318 13.97 -7.50 22.01
N VAL A 319 12.95 -7.49 21.16
CA VAL A 319 13.07 -7.09 19.75
C VAL A 319 11.94 -6.14 19.42
N GLN A 320 12.27 -5.00 18.85
CA GLN A 320 11.32 -4.01 18.34
C GLN A 320 11.68 -3.65 16.90
N GLY A 321 10.71 -3.74 15.99
CA GLY A 321 10.89 -3.44 14.56
C GLY A 321 11.64 -4.53 13.76
N TYR A 322 11.84 -5.72 14.33
CA TYR A 322 12.42 -6.88 13.63
C TYR A 322 11.75 -8.19 14.05
N ASP A 323 11.85 -9.24 13.23
CA ASP A 323 11.29 -10.54 13.58
C ASP A 323 12.10 -11.25 14.69
N ARG A 324 11.40 -11.66 15.74
CA ARG A 324 12.01 -12.29 16.92
C ARG A 324 12.62 -13.66 16.60
N ASN A 325 12.04 -14.42 15.67
CA ASN A 325 12.57 -15.74 15.29
C ASN A 325 13.87 -15.59 14.50
N ARG A 326 13.95 -14.61 13.60
CA ARG A 326 15.18 -14.25 12.88
C ARG A 326 16.29 -13.83 13.84
N ILE A 327 16.01 -13.03 14.87
CA ILE A 327 17.02 -12.71 15.90
C ILE A 327 17.57 -13.96 16.58
N GLN A 328 16.73 -14.96 16.89
CA GLN A 328 17.21 -16.21 17.49
C GLN A 328 18.14 -16.98 16.55
N ILE A 329 17.79 -17.04 15.26
CA ILE A 329 18.64 -17.66 14.23
C ILE A 329 19.98 -16.92 14.11
N LEU A 330 19.95 -15.59 14.02
CA LEU A 330 21.16 -14.76 13.92
C LEU A 330 22.06 -14.90 15.14
N THR A 331 21.48 -14.99 16.34
CA THR A 331 22.21 -15.24 17.58
C THR A 331 22.92 -16.60 17.53
N ALA A 332 22.22 -17.66 17.09
CA ALA A 332 22.81 -19.00 16.96
C ALA A 332 23.93 -19.05 15.91
N ILE A 333 23.78 -18.32 14.79
CA ILE A 333 24.84 -18.18 13.78
C ILE A 333 26.05 -17.45 14.37
N ALA A 334 25.83 -16.33 15.08
CA ALA A 334 26.91 -15.56 15.72
C ALA A 334 27.70 -16.42 16.73
N GLU A 335 27.02 -17.20 17.56
CA GLU A 335 27.65 -18.13 18.51
C GLU A 335 28.45 -19.21 17.78
N LYS A 336 27.84 -19.89 16.82
CA LYS A 336 28.43 -21.09 16.23
C LYS A 336 29.53 -20.78 15.20
N LYS A 337 29.40 -19.68 14.48
CA LYS A 337 30.32 -19.30 13.38
C LYS A 337 31.31 -18.23 13.78
N LEU A 338 30.90 -17.31 14.65
CA LEU A 338 31.73 -16.18 15.04
C LEU A 338 32.26 -16.26 16.46
N TYR A 339 31.94 -17.35 17.17
CA TYR A 339 32.40 -17.63 18.53
C TYR A 339 32.02 -16.52 19.52
N VAL A 340 30.90 -15.83 19.27
CA VAL A 340 30.38 -14.75 20.11
C VAL A 340 29.53 -15.37 21.23
N PRO A 341 29.92 -15.28 22.51
CA PRO A 341 29.21 -15.93 23.61
C PRO A 341 27.93 -15.15 24.00
N LEU A 342 26.85 -15.32 23.24
CA LEU A 342 25.56 -14.66 23.49
C LEU A 342 24.60 -15.51 24.35
N GLY A 343 24.93 -16.77 24.60
CA GLY A 343 23.98 -17.75 25.14
C GLY A 343 23.49 -17.44 26.55
N MET A 344 24.27 -16.64 27.31
CA MET A 344 23.97 -16.20 28.68
C MET A 344 23.87 -14.66 28.77
N LYS A 345 23.64 -13.97 27.65
CA LYS A 345 23.53 -12.51 27.62
C LYS A 345 22.14 -12.07 27.21
N ASP A 346 21.66 -11.01 27.85
CA ASP A 346 20.45 -10.34 27.41
C ASP A 346 20.76 -9.55 26.14
N LEU A 347 19.91 -9.71 25.12
CA LEU A 347 20.02 -9.05 23.83
C LEU A 347 18.77 -8.21 23.58
N PHE A 348 19.00 -6.93 23.31
CA PHE A 348 17.98 -5.98 22.90
C PHE A 348 18.30 -5.53 21.47
N VAL A 349 17.32 -5.63 20.57
CA VAL A 349 17.42 -5.13 19.20
C VAL A 349 16.27 -4.17 18.96
N ASN A 350 16.59 -2.98 18.46
CA ASN A 350 15.62 -1.92 18.22
C ASN A 350 15.84 -1.32 16.82
N VAL A 351 14.75 -1.05 16.12
CA VAL A 351 14.74 -0.24 14.89
C VAL A 351 14.05 1.08 15.22
N PRO A 352 14.81 2.17 15.42
CA PRO A 352 14.24 3.48 15.68
C PRO A 352 13.34 3.95 14.54
N GLY A 353 12.42 4.85 14.87
CA GLY A 353 11.45 5.35 13.90
C GLY A 353 10.31 4.36 13.62
N GLY A 354 10.23 3.23 14.34
CA GLY A 354 9.04 2.39 14.47
C GLY A 354 8.53 1.69 13.22
N LEU A 355 9.33 1.68 12.15
CA LEU A 355 9.15 0.80 11.01
C LEU A 355 9.55 -0.63 11.38
N ALA A 356 8.77 -1.60 10.93
CA ALA A 356 9.14 -3.00 10.99
C ALA A 356 9.95 -3.38 9.75
N ILE A 357 11.06 -4.09 9.96
CA ILE A 357 11.90 -4.61 8.89
C ILE A 357 11.52 -6.06 8.62
N GLU A 358 10.86 -6.29 7.50
CA GLU A 358 10.56 -7.65 7.02
C GLU A 358 11.62 -8.17 6.03
N ASP A 359 12.40 -7.27 5.44
CA ASP A 359 13.36 -7.54 4.38
C ASP A 359 14.50 -8.48 4.83
N PRO A 360 14.70 -9.65 4.18
CA PRO A 360 15.83 -10.56 4.41
C PRO A 360 17.21 -9.89 4.36
N ALA A 361 17.35 -8.83 3.56
CA ALA A 361 18.61 -8.15 3.35
C ALA A 361 19.17 -7.45 4.60
N ALA A 362 18.38 -7.31 5.67
CA ALA A 362 18.79 -6.69 6.91
C ALA A 362 19.56 -7.61 7.87
N ASP A 363 19.60 -8.92 7.61
CA ASP A 363 20.24 -9.89 8.50
C ASP A 363 21.72 -9.56 8.76
N LEU A 364 22.47 -9.20 7.72
CA LEU A 364 23.86 -8.80 7.85
C LEU A 364 24.01 -7.54 8.72
N ALA A 365 23.13 -6.55 8.57
CA ALA A 365 23.21 -5.31 9.33
C ALA A 365 22.93 -5.55 10.83
N VAL A 366 21.91 -6.36 11.15
CA VAL A 366 21.60 -6.78 12.51
C VAL A 366 22.76 -7.56 13.13
N LEU A 367 23.38 -8.48 12.38
CA LEU A 367 24.52 -9.22 12.89
C LEU A 367 25.72 -8.29 13.15
N MET A 368 25.97 -7.33 12.25
CA MET A 368 27.06 -6.36 12.42
C MET A 368 26.83 -5.42 13.61
N SER A 369 25.59 -4.98 13.88
CA SER A 369 25.29 -4.19 15.08
C SER A 369 25.55 -5.00 16.36
N ILE A 370 25.16 -6.28 16.41
CA ILE A 370 25.46 -7.18 17.54
C ILE A 370 26.98 -7.35 17.73
N LEU A 371 27.71 -7.60 16.64
CA LEU A 371 29.18 -7.72 16.70
C LEU A 371 29.86 -6.44 17.15
N SER A 372 29.34 -5.28 16.74
CA SER A 372 29.82 -3.96 17.18
C SER A 372 29.74 -3.80 18.68
N VAL A 373 28.62 -4.15 19.31
CA VAL A 373 28.52 -4.15 20.78
C VAL A 373 29.49 -5.13 21.41
N HIS A 374 29.55 -6.36 20.90
CA HIS A 374 30.36 -7.41 21.51
C HIS A 374 31.86 -7.09 21.47
N LYS A 375 32.35 -6.58 20.35
CA LYS A 375 33.78 -6.25 20.15
C LYS A 375 34.12 -4.81 20.54
N GLY A 376 33.14 -3.95 20.80
CA GLY A 376 33.34 -2.56 21.23
C GLY A 376 33.90 -1.63 20.15
N PHE A 377 33.65 -1.88 18.86
CA PHE A 377 34.06 -0.97 17.78
C PHE A 377 32.88 -0.13 17.30
N ALA A 378 33.12 1.15 17.04
CA ALA A 378 32.10 2.06 16.54
C ALA A 378 32.00 2.01 15.01
N ILE A 379 30.78 1.95 14.48
CA ILE A 379 30.50 1.95 13.04
C ILE A 379 30.08 3.35 12.61
N SER A 380 30.65 3.83 11.50
CA SER A 380 30.21 5.10 10.89
C SER A 380 28.81 4.96 10.30
N GLN A 381 27.95 5.93 10.60
CA GLN A 381 26.59 6.00 10.01
C GLN A 381 26.57 6.32 8.51
N LYS A 382 27.75 6.48 7.86
CA LYS A 382 27.92 6.54 6.39
C LYS A 382 28.30 5.20 5.77
N ILE A 383 28.23 4.10 6.54
CA ILE A 383 28.46 2.74 6.07
C ILE A 383 27.18 1.92 6.25
N ALA A 384 26.78 1.21 5.20
CA ALA A 384 25.60 0.35 5.21
C ALA A 384 25.95 -1.14 5.07
N ALA A 385 25.05 -2.03 5.46
CA ALA A 385 25.18 -3.47 5.25
C ALA A 385 23.92 -4.05 4.63
N ILE A 386 24.11 -4.94 3.67
CA ILE A 386 23.05 -5.59 2.90
C ILE A 386 23.43 -7.05 2.70
N GLY A 387 22.59 -7.96 3.17
CA GLY A 387 22.79 -9.39 2.96
C GLY A 387 21.83 -10.23 3.79
N GLU A 388 21.23 -11.23 3.14
CA GLU A 388 20.52 -12.31 3.82
C GLU A 388 21.55 -13.32 4.34
N LEU A 389 21.37 -13.82 5.56
CA LEU A 389 22.29 -14.78 6.17
C LEU A 389 21.73 -16.20 6.10
N GLY A 390 22.49 -17.10 5.48
CA GLY A 390 22.22 -18.53 5.54
C GLY A 390 22.70 -19.16 6.83
N LEU A 391 22.09 -20.28 7.22
CA LEU A 391 22.43 -21.01 8.45
C LEU A 391 23.87 -21.53 8.48
N ARG A 392 24.54 -21.64 7.32
CA ARG A 392 25.94 -22.09 7.25
C ARG A 392 26.94 -20.94 7.39
N GLY A 393 26.47 -19.69 7.49
CA GLY A 393 27.29 -18.48 7.57
C GLY A 393 27.62 -17.88 6.21
N GLU A 394 26.95 -18.30 5.14
CA GLU A 394 27.03 -17.70 3.82
C GLU A 394 26.18 -16.43 3.72
N ILE A 395 26.66 -15.44 2.97
CA ILE A 395 25.91 -14.21 2.69
C ILE A 395 25.25 -14.35 1.32
N ARG A 396 23.91 -14.45 1.32
CA ARG A 396 23.10 -14.80 0.15
C ARG A 396 22.76 -13.58 -0.69
N LYS A 397 22.38 -13.85 -1.96
CA LYS A 397 22.02 -12.83 -2.93
C LYS A 397 20.78 -12.08 -2.47
N VAL A 398 20.80 -10.75 -2.57
CA VAL A 398 19.65 -9.88 -2.32
C VAL A 398 19.06 -9.34 -3.63
N PHE A 399 17.75 -9.10 -3.65
CA PHE A 399 17.06 -8.55 -4.82
C PHE A 399 17.16 -7.02 -4.88
N PHE A 400 17.10 -6.48 -6.11
CA PHE A 400 17.09 -5.05 -6.42
C PHE A 400 18.23 -4.24 -5.76
N LEU A 401 19.42 -4.83 -5.65
CA LEU A 401 20.56 -4.21 -4.97
C LEU A 401 20.94 -2.86 -5.58
N GLU A 402 20.84 -2.71 -6.91
CA GLU A 402 21.10 -1.42 -7.57
C GLU A 402 20.24 -0.27 -7.04
N ARG A 403 18.96 -0.52 -6.73
CA ARG A 403 18.08 0.53 -6.19
C ARG A 403 18.58 0.97 -4.81
N ARG A 404 18.96 0.02 -3.97
CA ARG A 404 19.53 0.26 -2.64
C ARG A 404 20.83 1.08 -2.73
N LEU A 405 21.71 0.72 -3.66
CA LEU A 405 22.98 1.43 -3.89
C LEU A 405 22.78 2.87 -4.36
N LYS A 406 21.86 3.11 -5.29
CA LYS A 406 21.55 4.48 -5.77
C LYS A 406 21.01 5.37 -4.65
N GLU A 407 20.18 4.82 -3.77
CA GLU A 407 19.65 5.58 -2.64
C GLU A 407 20.75 5.91 -1.62
N LEU A 408 21.66 4.96 -1.34
CA LEU A 408 22.84 5.20 -0.51
C LEU A 408 23.73 6.33 -1.09
N GLU A 409 23.97 6.34 -2.41
CA GLU A 409 24.73 7.40 -3.08
C GLU A 409 24.05 8.77 -2.97
N LYS A 410 22.75 8.82 -3.24
CA LYS A 410 21.95 10.04 -3.18
C LYS A 410 22.04 10.70 -1.79
N LEU A 411 22.21 9.89 -0.76
CA LEU A 411 22.25 10.31 0.64
C LEU A 411 23.67 10.45 1.20
N GLY A 412 24.69 10.32 0.36
CA GLY A 412 26.08 10.61 0.72
C GLY A 412 26.75 9.54 1.58
N PHE A 413 26.30 8.28 1.48
CA PHE A 413 27.04 7.16 2.08
C PHE A 413 28.41 7.02 1.40
N THR A 414 29.36 6.47 2.15
CA THR A 414 30.76 6.31 1.70
C THR A 414 31.10 4.85 1.39
N GLY A 415 30.42 3.90 2.05
CA GLY A 415 30.67 2.49 1.82
C GLY A 415 29.48 1.59 2.13
N VAL A 416 29.51 0.38 1.59
CA VAL A 416 28.46 -0.61 1.81
C VAL A 416 29.01 -2.03 1.71
N TYR A 417 28.62 -2.89 2.65
CA TYR A 417 28.84 -4.33 2.59
C TYR A 417 27.71 -5.00 1.82
N VAL A 418 28.06 -5.81 0.82
CA VAL A 418 27.10 -6.49 -0.04
C VAL A 418 27.50 -7.95 -0.29
N PRO A 419 26.58 -8.82 -0.71
CA PRO A 419 26.89 -10.21 -1.02
C PRO A 419 27.78 -10.32 -2.27
N GLU A 420 28.83 -11.14 -2.23
CA GLU A 420 29.68 -11.48 -3.40
C GLU A 420 28.83 -12.04 -4.56
N SER A 421 27.74 -12.74 -4.25
CA SER A 421 26.82 -13.28 -5.24
C SER A 421 26.10 -12.22 -6.10
N ASN A 422 26.03 -10.97 -5.64
CA ASN A 422 25.49 -9.85 -6.42
C ASN A 422 26.53 -9.15 -7.31
N ARG A 423 27.81 -9.49 -7.20
CA ARG A 423 28.92 -8.78 -7.85
C ARG A 423 28.74 -8.58 -9.36
N LYS A 424 28.37 -9.65 -10.08
CA LYS A 424 28.14 -9.63 -11.53
C LYS A 424 27.07 -8.62 -11.99
N GLU A 425 26.11 -8.30 -11.14
CA GLU A 425 25.00 -7.37 -11.43
C GLU A 425 25.46 -5.91 -11.38
N ILE A 426 26.55 -5.63 -10.65
CA ILE A 426 26.93 -4.28 -10.20
C ILE A 426 28.28 -3.84 -10.76
N GLU A 427 29.21 -4.78 -10.99
CA GLU A 427 30.59 -4.46 -11.44
C GLU A 427 30.69 -3.64 -12.72
N LYS A 428 29.67 -3.70 -13.58
CA LYS A 428 29.63 -2.94 -14.84
C LYS A 428 29.21 -1.48 -14.66
N LYS A 429 28.79 -1.08 -13.45
CA LYS A 429 28.26 0.26 -13.14
C LYS A 429 29.22 0.99 -12.22
N LYS A 430 29.37 2.30 -12.42
CA LYS A 430 30.19 3.16 -11.56
C LYS A 430 29.34 3.71 -10.43
N TYR A 431 29.80 3.52 -9.20
CA TYR A 431 29.23 4.10 -7.99
C TYR A 431 30.31 4.94 -7.29
N LYS A 432 29.90 6.03 -6.63
CA LYS A 432 30.70 6.85 -5.71
C LYS A 432 30.86 6.18 -4.33
N LEU A 433 30.23 5.02 -4.13
CA LEU A 433 30.32 4.19 -2.93
C LEU A 433 31.49 3.22 -2.99
N LYS A 434 32.20 3.04 -1.88
CA LYS A 434 33.11 1.91 -1.67
C LYS A 434 32.28 0.64 -1.43
N ILE A 435 32.16 -0.21 -2.44
CA ILE A 435 31.42 -1.47 -2.35
C ILE A 435 32.37 -2.57 -1.87
N ILE A 436 32.02 -3.19 -0.73
CA ILE A 436 32.78 -4.29 -0.14
C ILE A 436 31.95 -5.56 -0.31
N TYR A 437 32.45 -6.48 -1.10
CA TYR A 437 31.81 -7.77 -1.32
C TYR A 437 32.23 -8.76 -0.23
N LEU A 438 31.26 -9.51 0.29
CA LEU A 438 31.48 -10.56 1.28
C LEU A 438 30.84 -11.86 0.81
N LYS A 439 31.59 -12.96 0.88
CA LYS A 439 31.07 -14.30 0.55
C LYS A 439 30.44 -14.99 1.76
N ASN A 440 31.06 -14.84 2.93
CA ASN A 440 30.68 -15.50 4.16
C ASN A 440 31.08 -14.66 5.38
N LEU A 441 30.68 -15.10 6.56
CA LEU A 441 30.98 -14.42 7.81
C LEU A 441 32.45 -14.54 8.25
N ASP A 442 33.19 -15.54 7.76
CA ASP A 442 34.62 -15.68 8.04
C ASP A 442 35.39 -14.51 7.43
N GLU A 443 35.07 -14.14 6.18
CA GLU A 443 35.66 -12.97 5.51
C GLU A 443 35.31 -11.66 6.24
N LEU A 444 34.08 -11.56 6.76
CA LEU A 444 33.69 -10.41 7.59
C LEU A 444 34.58 -10.33 8.84
N LEU A 445 34.80 -11.43 9.55
CA LEU A 445 35.65 -11.44 10.74
C LEU A 445 37.11 -11.08 10.44
N GLU A 446 37.68 -11.60 9.36
CA GLU A 446 39.03 -11.27 8.95
C GLU A 446 39.19 -9.77 8.70
N ARG A 447 38.22 -9.16 8.02
CA ARG A 447 38.20 -7.71 7.76
C ARG A 447 38.02 -6.91 9.04
N MET A 448 37.20 -7.37 9.97
CA MET A 448 37.00 -6.68 11.26
C MET A 448 38.23 -6.76 12.17
N ASN A 449 39.08 -7.78 12.02
CA ASN A 449 40.32 -7.92 12.79
C ASN A 449 41.50 -7.17 12.15
N LYS A 450 41.44 -6.92 10.84
CA LYS A 450 42.37 -6.05 10.11
C LYS A 450 41.83 -4.62 10.22
N ASN A 451 42.27 -3.86 11.22
CA ASN A 451 41.85 -2.47 11.46
C ASN A 451 42.17 -1.51 10.27
N ASP A 452 41.41 -1.57 9.17
CA ASP A 452 41.45 -0.62 8.04
C ASP A 452 40.05 -0.11 7.64
#